data_AF-A0A2M8N5H1-F1
#
_entry.id   AF-A0A2M8N5H1-F1
#
_cell.length_a   1.000
_cell.length_b   1.000
_cell.length_c   1.000
_cell.angle_alpha   90.00
_cell.angle_beta   90.00
_cell.angle_gamma   90.00
#
_symmetry.space_group_name_H-M   'P 1'
#
loop_
_entity.id
_entity.type
_entity.pdbx_description
1 polymer ?
#
loop_
_entity_poly.entity_id
_entity_poly.type
_entity_poly.pdbx_seq_one_letter_code
_entity_poly.pdbx_strand_id
1 'polypeptide(L)'
;MLNEKTRHKLQHISTATLTTQLLKRGFRNTFIAGLTPLRPDLHMVGQAFTLRYVPTREDLDMAVDYNNDTNIQRLAVEQIGAGDVLMIDARSNVHAASFGHILATRIMMRGASGLVTDG
;
A
#
# COMPACT_ATOMS: atom_id res chain seq x y z
N MET A 1 -8.03 -11.90 -9.37
CA MET A 1 -7.46 -10.54 -9.58
C MET A 1 -8.56 -9.56 -9.92
N LEU A 2 -8.39 -8.28 -9.56
CA LEU A 2 -9.27 -7.19 -10.00
C LEU A 2 -9.33 -7.15 -11.53
N ASN A 3 -10.52 -7.28 -12.11
CA ASN A 3 -10.69 -7.23 -13.57
C ASN A 3 -10.72 -5.77 -14.08
N GLU A 4 -10.37 -5.60 -15.35
CA GLU A 4 -10.23 -4.28 -15.99
C GLU A 4 -11.54 -3.49 -16.05
N LYS A 5 -12.68 -4.17 -16.26
CA LYS A 5 -14.00 -3.50 -16.29
C LYS A 5 -14.32 -2.86 -14.94
N THR A 6 -14.06 -3.55 -13.84
CA THR A 6 -14.27 -3.03 -12.49
C THR A 6 -13.27 -1.92 -12.18
N ARG A 7 -11.99 -2.12 -12.51
CA ARG A 7 -10.94 -1.09 -12.35
C ARG A 7 -11.33 0.22 -13.03
N HIS A 8 -11.73 0.16 -14.31
CA HIS A 8 -12.13 1.34 -15.07
C HIS A 8 -13.31 2.07 -14.44
N LYS A 9 -14.32 1.34 -13.95
CA LYS A 9 -15.46 1.95 -13.25
C LYS A 9 -15.04 2.62 -11.94
N LEU A 10 -14.19 1.96 -11.15
CA LEU A 10 -13.71 2.49 -9.88
C LEU A 10 -12.85 3.76 -10.07
N GLN A 11 -12.13 3.87 -11.19
CA GLN A 11 -11.30 5.04 -11.50
C GLN A 11 -12.11 6.34 -11.64
N HIS A 12 -13.41 6.25 -11.94
CA HIS A 12 -14.29 7.39 -12.22
C HIS A 12 -15.25 7.74 -11.07
N ILE A 13 -15.16 7.04 -9.93
CA ILE A 13 -16.01 7.34 -8.75
C ILE A 13 -15.19 7.97 -7.63
N SER A 14 -15.81 8.89 -6.88
CA SER A 14 -15.16 9.46 -5.70
C SER A 14 -15.09 8.44 -4.56
N THR A 15 -14.06 8.56 -3.72
CA THR A 15 -13.94 7.78 -2.48
C THR A 15 -15.16 7.97 -1.58
N ALA A 16 -15.69 9.19 -1.47
CA ALA A 16 -16.93 9.48 -0.74
C ALA A 16 -18.15 8.70 -1.25
N THR A 17 -18.30 8.60 -2.58
CA THR A 17 -19.39 7.82 -3.20
C THR A 17 -19.20 6.33 -2.92
N LEU A 18 -17.97 5.83 -3.04
CA LEU A 18 -17.66 4.43 -2.78
C LEU A 18 -17.91 4.05 -1.31
N THR A 19 -17.44 4.87 -0.36
CA THR A 19 -17.71 4.70 1.08
C THR A 19 -19.22 4.66 1.37
N THR A 20 -20.01 5.53 0.73
CA THR A 20 -21.48 5.52 0.88
C THR A 20 -22.10 4.21 0.37
N GLN A 21 -21.63 3.71 -0.79
CA GLN A 21 -22.11 2.45 -1.35
C GLN A 21 -21.72 1.23 -0.50
N LEU A 22 -20.54 1.27 0.13
CA LEU A 22 -20.08 0.24 1.05
C LEU A 22 -20.87 0.28 2.37
N LEU A 23 -21.18 1.47 2.88
CA LEU A 23 -22.02 1.65 4.08
C LEU A 23 -23.42 1.05 3.88
N LYS A 24 -24.05 1.30 2.73
CA LYS A 24 -25.35 0.69 2.38
C LYS A 24 -25.32 -0.84 2.36
N ARG A 25 -24.13 -1.45 2.23
CA ARG A 25 -23.89 -2.90 2.26
C ARG A 25 -23.43 -3.41 3.63
N GLY A 26 -23.42 -2.54 4.65
CA GLY A 26 -23.05 -2.89 6.02
C GLY A 26 -21.58 -2.64 6.39
N PHE A 27 -20.73 -2.20 5.46
CA PHE A 27 -19.32 -1.93 5.73
C PHE A 27 -19.13 -0.51 6.27
N ARG A 28 -18.78 -0.39 7.56
CA ARG A 28 -18.66 0.91 8.25
C ARG A 28 -17.24 1.47 8.32
N ASN A 29 -16.22 0.61 8.36
CA ASN A 29 -14.82 1.02 8.47
C ASN A 29 -14.08 0.80 7.14
N THR A 30 -14.28 1.70 6.18
CA THR A 30 -13.77 1.56 4.80
C THR A 30 -12.93 2.75 4.33
N PHE A 31 -12.57 3.64 5.26
CA PHE A 31 -11.78 4.83 4.98
C PHE A 31 -10.68 4.96 6.04
N ILE A 32 -9.44 5.20 5.60
CA ILE A 32 -8.30 5.41 6.50
C ILE A 32 -8.18 6.93 6.72
N ALA A 33 -8.45 7.37 7.95
CA ALA A 33 -8.34 8.77 8.32
C ALA A 33 -6.87 9.20 8.50
N GLY A 34 -6.59 10.49 8.27
CA GLY A 34 -5.27 11.08 8.48
C GLY A 34 -4.29 10.95 7.31
N LEU A 35 -4.63 10.17 6.28
CA LEU A 35 -3.80 10.07 5.08
C LEU A 35 -4.01 11.25 4.13
N THR A 36 -2.91 11.76 3.57
CA THR A 36 -2.91 12.82 2.58
C THR A 36 -2.20 12.39 1.30
N PRO A 37 -2.77 12.60 0.10
CA PRO A 37 -2.11 12.24 -1.15
C PRO A 37 -0.92 13.16 -1.42
N LEU A 38 0.21 12.59 -1.84
CA LEU A 38 1.36 13.35 -2.34
C LEU A 38 1.10 13.98 -3.72
N ARG A 39 0.17 13.40 -4.48
CA ARG A 39 -0.26 13.86 -5.82
C ARG A 39 -1.78 13.99 -5.85
N PRO A 40 -2.34 15.11 -5.36
CA PRO A 40 -3.79 15.30 -5.29
C PRO A 40 -4.47 15.39 -6.66
N ASP A 41 -3.69 15.57 -7.73
CA ASP A 41 -4.12 15.57 -9.12
C ASP A 41 -4.36 14.17 -9.70
N LEU A 42 -3.92 13.11 -9.01
CA LEU A 42 -4.00 11.74 -9.49
C LEU A 42 -5.04 10.91 -8.72
N HIS A 43 -5.73 10.02 -9.45
CA HIS A 43 -6.61 9.00 -8.89
C HIS A 43 -5.93 7.63 -8.97
N MET A 44 -6.03 6.84 -7.90
CA MET A 44 -5.39 5.54 -7.80
C MET A 44 -6.43 4.45 -7.50
N VAL A 45 -6.41 3.37 -8.28
CA VAL A 45 -7.19 2.15 -8.05
C VAL A 45 -6.29 0.93 -8.32
N GLY A 46 -6.35 -0.05 -7.43
CA GLY A 46 -5.71 -1.34 -7.64
C GLY A 46 -6.08 -2.36 -6.59
N GLN A 47 -5.62 -3.59 -6.80
CA GLN A 47 -5.76 -4.63 -5.79
C GLN A 47 -4.73 -4.40 -4.68
N ALA A 48 -5.14 -4.55 -3.42
CA ALA A 48 -4.25 -4.35 -2.30
C ALA A 48 -3.20 -5.47 -2.22
N PHE A 49 -1.92 -5.10 -2.24
CA PHE A 49 -0.79 -5.95 -1.89
C PHE A 49 -0.25 -5.47 -0.54
N THR A 50 -0.39 -6.26 0.52
CA THR A 50 -0.20 -5.77 1.90
C THR A 50 1.17 -6.14 2.46
N LEU A 51 1.82 -5.18 3.11
CA LEU A 51 3.03 -5.34 3.92
C LEU A 51 2.75 -4.79 5.32
N ARG A 52 3.21 -5.48 6.36
CA ARG A 52 3.06 -5.04 7.75
C ARG A 52 4.41 -4.98 8.45
N TYR A 53 4.70 -3.85 9.05
CA TYR A 53 5.79 -3.69 9.99
C TYR A 53 5.38 -4.19 11.37
N VAL A 54 6.32 -4.83 12.04
CA VAL A 54 6.20 -5.25 13.44
C VAL A 54 7.33 -4.60 14.24
N PRO A 55 7.14 -4.33 15.54
CA PRO A 55 8.22 -3.83 16.37
C PRO A 55 9.43 -4.77 16.31
N THR A 56 10.61 -4.17 16.15
CA THR A 56 11.87 -4.91 16.24
C THR A 56 12.01 -5.50 17.64
N ARG A 57 12.56 -6.71 17.70
CA ARG A 57 12.81 -7.43 18.94
C ARG A 57 14.31 -7.40 19.25
N GLU A 58 14.69 -6.62 20.25
CA GLU A 58 16.09 -6.51 20.72
C GLU A 58 16.64 -7.85 21.24
N ASP A 59 15.76 -8.77 21.62
CA ASP A 59 16.11 -10.11 22.09
C ASP A 59 16.36 -11.13 20.96
N LEU A 60 16.11 -10.75 19.70
CA LEU A 60 16.44 -11.55 18.52
C LEU A 60 17.71 -11.00 17.84
N ASP A 61 18.26 -11.76 16.88
CA ASP A 61 19.40 -11.30 16.09
C ASP A 61 19.04 -10.00 15.35
N MET A 62 19.76 -8.91 15.68
CA MET A 62 19.58 -7.56 15.13
C MET A 62 20.47 -7.33 13.90
N ALA A 63 21.12 -8.38 13.37
CA ALA A 63 21.88 -8.29 12.14
C ALA A 63 20.99 -7.72 11.03
N VAL A 64 21.44 -6.62 10.43
CA VAL A 64 20.68 -5.99 9.34
C VAL A 64 20.79 -6.87 8.11
N ASP A 65 19.69 -7.56 7.79
CA ASP A 65 19.58 -8.40 6.61
C ASP A 65 19.31 -7.56 5.36
N TYR A 66 20.38 -7.33 4.58
CA TYR A 66 20.33 -6.68 3.28
C TYR A 66 20.14 -7.66 2.12
N ASN A 67 19.99 -8.96 2.39
CA ASN A 67 19.81 -9.94 1.34
C ASN A 67 18.43 -9.74 0.68
N ASN A 68 18.46 -9.49 -0.62
CA ASN A 68 17.26 -9.28 -1.43
C ASN A 68 16.32 -10.48 -1.45
N ASP A 69 16.87 -11.67 -1.23
CA ASP A 69 16.14 -12.93 -1.36
C ASP A 69 15.42 -13.35 -0.07
N THR A 70 15.77 -12.74 1.07
CA THR A 70 15.20 -13.09 2.39
C THR A 70 14.49 -11.92 3.06
N ASN A 71 14.90 -10.69 2.77
CA ASN A 71 14.26 -9.51 3.34
C ASN A 71 12.81 -9.37 2.83
N ILE A 72 11.85 -9.44 3.75
CA ILE A 72 10.41 -9.45 3.43
C ILE A 72 9.97 -8.21 2.65
N GLN A 73 10.52 -7.03 2.97
CA GLN A 73 10.19 -5.80 2.24
C GLN A 73 10.68 -5.88 0.79
N ARG A 74 11.88 -6.43 0.56
CA ARG A 74 12.43 -6.60 -0.79
C ARG A 74 11.68 -7.66 -1.58
N LEU A 75 11.32 -8.78 -0.95
CA LEU A 75 10.46 -9.79 -1.54
C LEU A 75 9.09 -9.21 -1.93
N ALA A 76 8.48 -8.38 -1.09
CA ALA A 76 7.23 -7.69 -1.42
C ALA A 76 7.38 -6.78 -2.64
N VAL A 77 8.48 -6.01 -2.71
CA VAL A 77 8.81 -5.15 -3.85
C VAL A 77 9.02 -5.94 -5.13
N GLU A 78 9.56 -7.16 -5.07
CA GLU A 78 9.78 -8.02 -6.23
C GLU A 78 8.57 -8.91 -6.57
N GLN A 79 7.57 -9.01 -5.70
CA GLN A 79 6.34 -9.78 -5.95
C GLN A 79 5.13 -8.94 -6.37
N ILE A 80 4.96 -7.70 -5.88
CA ILE A 80 3.83 -6.80 -6.24
C ILE A 80 3.48 -6.73 -7.74
N GLY A 81 2.26 -7.05 -8.14
CA GLY A 81 1.88 -7.14 -9.55
C GLY A 81 1.63 -5.78 -10.23
N ALA A 82 1.57 -5.81 -11.56
CA ALA A 82 1.12 -4.67 -12.33
C ALA A 82 -0.33 -4.31 -11.96
N GLY A 83 -0.57 -3.03 -11.64
CA GLY A 83 -1.88 -2.51 -11.24
C GLY A 83 -2.27 -2.80 -9.78
N ASP A 84 -1.37 -3.37 -8.97
CA ASP A 84 -1.55 -3.50 -7.53
C ASP A 84 -1.21 -2.19 -6.80
N VAL A 85 -1.76 -2.00 -5.61
CA VAL A 85 -1.41 -0.91 -4.70
C VAL A 85 -0.72 -1.52 -3.48
N LEU A 86 0.53 -1.11 -3.22
CA LEU A 86 1.24 -1.50 -2.01
C LEU A 86 0.57 -0.82 -0.81
N MET A 87 0.10 -1.59 0.15
CA MET A 87 -0.51 -1.11 1.39
C MET A 87 0.42 -1.45 2.56
N ILE A 88 1.03 -0.44 3.17
CA ILE A 88 1.94 -0.62 4.30
C ILE A 88 1.22 -0.25 5.60
N ASP A 89 1.13 -1.22 6.50
CA ASP A 89 0.77 -1.02 7.90
C ASP A 89 2.06 -0.81 8.71
N ALA A 90 2.36 0.45 9.00
CA ALA A 90 3.44 0.94 9.86
C ALA A 90 2.95 1.20 11.29
N ARG A 91 1.76 0.70 11.67
CA ARG A 91 1.17 0.85 13.01
C ARG A 91 1.03 2.31 13.43
N SER A 92 0.73 3.18 12.47
CA SER A 92 0.61 4.62 12.66
C SER A 92 1.87 5.30 13.24
N ASN A 93 3.05 4.69 13.05
CA ASN A 93 4.31 5.22 13.54
C ASN A 93 5.01 6.06 12.46
N VAL A 94 4.98 7.39 12.66
CA VAL A 94 5.60 8.38 11.76
C VAL A 94 7.06 8.73 12.11
N HIS A 95 7.63 8.07 13.12
CA HIS A 95 9.01 8.32 13.57
C HIS A 95 10.05 7.46 12.84
N ALA A 96 9.62 6.48 12.06
CA ALA A 96 10.49 5.61 11.27
C ALA A 96 10.05 5.64 9.81
N ALA A 97 11.00 5.84 8.89
CA ALA A 97 10.70 5.83 7.47
C ALA A 97 10.29 4.41 7.03
N SER A 98 9.00 4.23 6.69
CA SER A 98 8.46 2.95 6.23
C SER A 98 8.90 2.59 4.81
N PHE A 99 9.14 3.57 3.94
CA PHE A 99 9.50 3.33 2.54
C PHE A 99 10.30 4.48 1.93
N GLY A 100 11.29 4.15 1.08
CA GLY A 100 12.18 5.12 0.45
C GLY A 100 12.10 5.14 -1.07
N HIS A 101 12.70 6.15 -1.70
CA HIS A 101 12.63 6.38 -3.14
C HIS A 101 13.15 5.19 -3.98
N ILE A 102 14.21 4.50 -3.54
CA ILE A 102 14.77 3.34 -4.27
C ILE A 102 13.70 2.26 -4.49
N LEU A 103 13.00 1.89 -3.43
CA LEU A 103 11.96 0.87 -3.47
C LEU A 103 10.70 1.40 -4.15
N ALA A 104 10.37 2.68 -3.98
CA ALA A 104 9.25 3.33 -4.66
C ALA A 104 9.44 3.34 -6.19
N THR A 105 10.64 3.67 -6.66
CA THR A 105 10.98 3.58 -8.08
C THR A 105 10.92 2.14 -8.58
N ARG A 106 11.34 1.16 -7.76
CA ARG A 106 11.28 -0.25 -8.17
C ARG A 106 9.84 -0.74 -8.36
N ILE A 107 8.92 -0.46 -7.43
CA ILE A 107 7.52 -0.86 -7.60
C ILE A 107 6.85 -0.13 -8.78
N MET A 108 7.24 1.13 -9.04
CA MET A 108 6.79 1.86 -10.23
C MET A 108 7.25 1.16 -11.52
N MET A 109 8.50 0.72 -11.60
CA MET A 109 9.02 -0.04 -12.75
C MET A 109 8.36 -1.42 -12.91
N ARG A 110 7.80 -1.98 -11.84
CA ARG A 110 6.99 -3.20 -11.89
C ARG A 110 5.52 -2.96 -12.24
N GLY A 111 5.14 -1.70 -12.45
CA GLY A 111 3.80 -1.32 -12.88
C GLY A 111 2.77 -1.25 -11.77
N ALA A 112 3.19 -1.16 -10.50
CA ALA A 112 2.26 -0.91 -9.40
C ALA A 112 1.48 0.40 -9.63
N SER A 113 0.20 0.42 -9.29
CA SER A 113 -0.64 1.63 -9.35
C SER A 113 -0.20 2.68 -8.33
N GLY A 114 0.44 2.27 -7.23
CA GLY A 114 1.06 3.16 -6.25
C GLY A 114 1.22 2.54 -4.87
N LEU A 115 1.38 3.40 -3.86
CA LEU A 115 1.69 3.06 -2.47
C LEU A 115 0.80 3.87 -1.53
N VAL A 116 0.33 3.22 -0.47
CA VAL A 116 -0.32 3.84 0.70
C VAL A 116 0.38 3.33 1.95
N THR A 117 0.70 4.24 2.88
CA THR A 117 1.27 3.89 4.18
C THR A 117 0.65 4.76 5.27
N ASP A 118 0.51 4.23 6.48
CA ASP A 118 0.06 4.97 7.67
C ASP A 118 1.21 5.46 8.57
N GLY A 119 2.47 5.37 8.13
CA GLY A 119 3.65 5.85 8.87
C GLY A 119 4.86 6.13 7.98
#